data_AF-A0A845I307-F1
#
_entry.id   AF-A0A845I307-F1
#
_cell.length_a   1.000
_cell.length_b   1.000
_cell.length_c   1.000
_cell.angle_alpha   90.00
_cell.angle_beta   90.00
_cell.angle_gamma   90.00
#
_symmetry.space_group_name_H-M   'P 1'
#
loop_
_entity.id
_entity.type
_entity.pdbx_description
1 polymer ?
#
loop_
_entity_poly.entity_id
_entity_poly.type
_entity_poly.pdbx_seq_one_letter_code
_entity_poly.pdbx_strand_id
1 'polypeptide(L)'
;MRRNIPKSIQPAALDRRAVAYVRMSTKRQEYFTRNQLDTIEKYAEERSLTLVKVYEDEGKSGLTKRGRPGLCRLIEDVKQNHDFAFILVYDVTRWGRFQDIDESAYYEYLCRINGVNVAYCAEVFENDGSPYASIIKALKRIAAADFSRELSVKVYAAD
;
A
#
# COMPACT_ATOMS: atom_id res chain seq x y z
N MET A 1 37.13 17.11 18.35
CA MET A 1 35.78 16.52 18.21
C MET A 1 35.49 16.30 16.73
N ARG A 2 35.50 15.04 16.26
CA ARG A 2 35.12 14.71 14.88
C ARG A 2 33.59 14.77 14.79
N ARG A 3 33.05 15.75 14.05
CA ARG A 3 31.61 15.82 13.75
C ARG A 3 31.26 14.63 12.86
N ASN A 4 30.34 13.80 13.33
CA ASN A 4 29.81 12.67 12.59
C ASN A 4 28.85 13.22 11.53
N ILE A 5 29.34 13.40 10.30
CA ILE A 5 28.52 13.80 9.16
C ILE A 5 27.69 12.58 8.76
N PRO A 6 26.35 12.66 8.67
CA PRO A 6 25.54 11.55 8.20
C PRO A 6 26.02 11.13 6.82
N LYS A 7 26.37 9.84 6.66
CA LYS A 7 26.70 9.26 5.34
C LYS A 7 25.54 9.56 4.40
N SER A 8 25.78 10.39 3.39
CA SER A 8 24.86 10.60 2.28
C SER A 8 24.46 9.23 1.73
N ILE A 9 23.16 8.94 1.75
CA ILE A 9 22.61 7.70 1.18
C ILE A 9 22.94 7.74 -0.33
N GLN A 10 23.65 6.71 -0.82
CA GLN A 10 23.97 6.62 -2.25
C GLN A 10 22.68 6.38 -3.06
N PRO A 11 22.54 6.94 -4.28
CA PRO A 11 21.34 6.77 -5.11
C PRO A 11 20.95 5.30 -5.34
N ALA A 12 21.93 4.43 -5.62
CA ALA A 12 21.71 2.99 -5.80
C ALA A 12 21.27 2.26 -4.52
N ALA A 13 21.52 2.85 -3.34
CA ALA A 13 21.00 2.34 -2.07
C ALA A 13 19.55 2.77 -1.83
N LEU A 14 19.10 3.88 -2.43
CA LEU A 14 17.71 4.33 -2.42
C LEU A 14 16.81 3.39 -3.25
N ASP A 15 17.33 2.95 -4.40
CA ASP A 15 16.65 2.04 -5.34
C ASP A 15 16.34 0.66 -4.75
N ARG A 16 16.88 0.34 -3.56
CA ARG A 16 16.60 -0.91 -2.85
C ARG A 16 15.85 -0.70 -1.55
N ARG A 17 15.48 0.52 -1.20
CA ARG A 17 14.77 0.82 0.05
C ARG A 17 13.27 0.83 -0.20
N ALA A 18 12.54 0.16 0.68
CA ALA A 18 11.11 0.00 0.61
C ALA A 18 10.45 0.34 1.94
N VAL A 19 9.22 0.80 1.90
CA VAL A 19 8.36 0.95 3.07
C VAL A 19 7.13 0.07 2.90
N ALA A 20 6.55 -0.39 4.00
CA ALA A 20 5.30 -1.15 3.97
C ALA A 20 4.14 -0.22 4.30
N TYR A 21 3.01 -0.42 3.62
CA TYR A 21 1.74 0.15 4.05
C TYR A 21 0.75 -0.98 4.34
N VAL A 22 0.26 -1.02 5.58
CA VAL A 22 -0.67 -2.04 6.07
C VAL A 22 -1.95 -1.41 6.58
N ARG A 23 -3.09 -2.04 6.30
CA ARG A 23 -4.40 -1.58 6.77
C ARG A 23 -5.19 -2.74 7.34
N MET A 24 -5.63 -2.60 8.59
CA MET A 24 -6.39 -3.63 9.30
C MET A 24 -7.89 -3.44 9.15
N SER A 25 -8.67 -4.45 9.50
CA SER A 25 -10.10 -4.32 9.84
C SER A 25 -10.27 -4.70 11.31
N THR A 26 -11.09 -3.95 12.06
CA THR A 26 -11.39 -4.06 13.50
C THR A 26 -11.07 -5.37 14.22
N LYS A 27 -10.38 -5.24 15.37
CA LYS A 27 -10.30 -6.04 16.62
C LYS A 27 -10.45 -7.58 16.65
N ARG A 28 -10.77 -8.28 15.56
CA ARG A 28 -11.09 -9.71 15.59
C ARG A 28 -10.29 -10.54 14.59
N GLN A 29 -9.12 -10.06 14.18
CA GLN A 29 -8.26 -10.75 13.21
C GLN A 29 -6.77 -10.46 13.45
N GLU A 30 -6.29 -10.64 14.69
CA GLU A 30 -4.84 -10.61 15.02
C GLU A 30 -4.02 -11.61 14.19
N TYR A 31 -4.66 -12.66 13.65
CA TYR A 31 -4.04 -13.62 12.72
C TYR A 31 -3.77 -13.08 11.31
N PHE A 32 -4.47 -12.03 10.86
CA PHE A 32 -4.37 -11.54 9.48
C PHE A 32 -3.35 -10.41 9.30
N THR A 33 -2.96 -9.73 10.38
CA THR A 33 -1.89 -8.71 10.38
C THR A 33 -0.53 -9.31 10.09
N ARG A 34 -0.21 -10.41 10.79
CA ARG A 34 1.06 -11.13 10.62
C ARG A 34 1.20 -11.59 9.17
N ASN A 35 0.13 -12.15 8.61
CA ASN A 35 0.12 -12.62 7.23
C ASN A 35 0.38 -11.51 6.18
N GLN A 36 -0.06 -10.26 6.44
CA GLN A 36 0.22 -9.14 5.53
C GLN A 36 1.70 -8.75 5.54
N LEU A 37 2.26 -8.51 6.74
CA LEU A 37 3.67 -8.14 6.87
C LEU A 37 4.58 -9.29 6.44
N ASP A 38 4.27 -10.53 6.82
CA ASP A 38 5.04 -11.72 6.41
C ASP A 38 5.08 -11.85 4.86
N THR A 39 3.98 -11.54 4.18
CA THR A 39 3.94 -11.55 2.70
C THR A 39 4.77 -10.41 2.11
N ILE A 40 4.70 -9.21 2.71
CA ILE A 40 5.47 -8.04 2.28
C ILE A 40 6.97 -8.27 2.49
N GLU A 41 7.36 -8.85 3.64
CA GLU A 41 8.74 -9.17 3.98
C GLU A 41 9.33 -10.19 3.01
N LYS A 42 8.61 -11.29 2.74
CA LYS A 42 9.02 -12.27 1.71
C LYS A 42 9.19 -11.63 0.34
N TYR A 43 8.24 -10.79 -0.08
CA TYR A 43 8.32 -10.08 -1.35
C TYR A 43 9.56 -9.17 -1.42
N ALA A 44 9.89 -8.49 -0.31
CA ALA A 44 11.05 -7.64 -0.20
C ALA A 44 12.35 -8.46 -0.29
N GLU A 45 12.45 -9.57 0.46
CA GLU A 45 13.60 -10.48 0.45
C GLU A 45 13.88 -11.04 -0.94
N GLU A 46 12.86 -11.57 -1.62
CA GLU A 46 12.97 -12.11 -2.99
C GLU A 46 13.52 -11.09 -3.99
N ARG A 47 13.29 -9.80 -3.75
CA ARG A 47 13.70 -8.70 -4.63
C ARG A 47 14.88 -7.89 -4.09
N SER A 48 15.52 -8.37 -3.02
CA SER A 48 16.64 -7.67 -2.37
C SER A 48 16.29 -6.23 -1.96
N LEU A 49 15.02 -6.00 -1.59
CA LEU A 49 14.54 -4.75 -1.02
C LEU A 49 14.73 -4.76 0.49
N THR A 50 15.18 -3.64 1.03
CA THR A 50 15.31 -3.41 2.48
C THR A 50 14.06 -2.67 2.97
N LEU A 51 13.31 -3.28 3.87
CA LEU A 51 12.18 -2.62 4.52
C LEU A 51 12.69 -1.65 5.60
N VAL A 52 12.39 -0.36 5.45
CA VAL A 52 12.98 0.70 6.31
C VAL A 52 11.97 1.37 7.23
N LYS A 53 10.67 1.24 6.93
CA LYS A 53 9.58 1.82 7.70
C LYS A 53 8.26 1.09 7.40
N VAL A 54 7.37 1.06 8.38
CA VAL A 54 6.01 0.53 8.24
C VAL A 54 5.02 1.66 8.57
N TYR A 55 4.05 1.86 7.70
CA TYR A 55 2.91 2.76 7.90
C TYR A 55 1.66 1.91 8.06
N GLU A 56 0.88 2.21 9.10
CA GLU A 56 -0.27 1.39 9.47
C GLU A 56 -1.53 2.21 9.73
N ASP A 57 -2.68 1.63 9.38
CA ASP A 57 -4.01 2.18 9.65
C ASP A 57 -4.94 1.11 10.27
N GLU A 58 -5.64 1.48 11.35
CA GLU A 58 -6.70 0.67 11.95
C GLU A 58 -8.02 0.83 11.18
N GLY A 59 -8.52 -0.22 10.52
CA GLY A 59 -9.82 -0.15 9.83
C GLY A 59 -10.99 -0.36 10.77
N LYS A 60 -11.48 0.74 11.35
CA LYS A 60 -12.81 0.78 11.96
C LYS A 60 -13.93 1.16 10.99
N SER A 61 -13.66 2.01 10.00
CA SER A 61 -14.62 2.30 8.94
C SER A 61 -13.90 2.80 7.68
N GLY A 62 -13.98 2.02 6.61
CA GLY A 62 -13.56 2.45 5.27
C GLY A 62 -14.46 3.53 4.66
N LEU A 63 -15.22 4.30 5.46
CA LEU A 63 -16.27 5.21 5.00
C LEU A 63 -15.98 6.72 5.20
N THR A 64 -15.07 7.16 6.08
CA THR A 64 -14.62 8.59 6.14
C THR A 64 -13.13 8.83 5.90
N LYS A 65 -12.74 9.82 5.08
CA LYS A 65 -11.34 10.25 4.80
C LYS A 65 -10.51 10.57 6.07
N ARG A 66 -11.15 10.76 7.24
CA ARG A 66 -10.53 10.92 8.56
C ARG A 66 -9.90 9.65 9.17
N GLY A 67 -10.06 8.47 8.56
CA GLY A 67 -9.65 7.18 9.16
C GLY A 67 -8.31 6.60 8.69
N ARG A 68 -7.45 7.37 8.00
CA ARG A 68 -6.19 6.85 7.41
C ARG A 68 -4.93 7.70 7.73
N PRO A 69 -4.63 7.98 9.01
CA PRO A 69 -3.45 8.77 9.37
C PRO A 69 -2.12 8.15 8.89
N GLY A 70 -2.01 6.83 8.80
CA GLY A 70 -0.86 6.11 8.25
C GLY A 70 -0.64 6.41 6.77
N LEU A 71 -1.69 6.31 5.94
CA LEU A 71 -1.60 6.68 4.53
C LEU A 71 -1.27 8.17 4.36
N CYS A 72 -1.89 9.06 5.14
CA CYS A 72 -1.61 10.49 5.04
C CYS A 72 -0.14 10.80 5.32
N ARG A 73 0.45 10.20 6.37
CA ARG A 73 1.89 10.35 6.65
C ARG A 73 2.76 9.79 5.53
N LEU A 74 2.40 8.62 4.98
CA LEU A 74 3.13 8.03 3.87
C LEU A 74 3.16 8.97 2.66
N ILE A 75 2.01 9.53 2.28
CA ILE A 75 1.91 10.45 1.14
C ILE A 75 2.66 11.76 1.41
N GLU A 76 2.69 12.24 2.65
CA GLU A 76 3.46 13.42 3.01
C GLU A 76 4.97 13.17 2.89
N ASP A 77 5.46 12.04 3.40
CA ASP A 77 6.86 11.65 3.30
C ASP A 77 7.29 11.50 1.83
N VAL A 78 6.41 10.95 0.98
CA VAL A 78 6.62 10.87 -0.49
C VAL A 78 6.73 12.26 -1.14
N LYS A 79 5.98 13.26 -0.68
CA LYS A 79 5.99 14.61 -1.26
C LYS A 79 7.16 15.47 -0.80
N GLN A 80 7.60 15.29 0.44
CA GLN A 80 8.60 16.17 1.05
C GLN A 80 10.01 15.61 0.90
N ASN A 81 10.31 14.53 1.61
CA ASN A 81 11.63 13.93 1.64
C ASN A 81 11.49 12.46 2.01
N HIS A 82 11.79 11.60 1.03
CA HIS A 82 11.74 10.16 1.20
C HIS A 82 13.12 9.56 0.92
N ASP A 83 13.41 8.44 1.58
CA ASP A 83 14.64 7.69 1.41
C ASP A 83 14.37 6.27 0.89
N PHE A 84 13.27 6.09 0.16
CA PHE A 84 12.79 4.81 -0.34
C PHE A 84 12.21 4.92 -1.75
N ALA A 85 12.47 3.91 -2.60
CA ALA A 85 11.95 3.85 -3.95
C ALA A 85 10.65 3.03 -4.08
N PHE A 86 10.29 2.26 -3.04
CA PHE A 86 9.16 1.33 -3.08
C PHE A 86 8.20 1.49 -1.90
N ILE A 87 6.91 1.39 -2.18
CA ILE A 87 5.84 1.18 -1.22
C ILE A 87 5.28 -0.21 -1.47
N LEU A 88 5.43 -1.10 -0.49
CA LEU A 88 4.93 -2.46 -0.52
C LEU A 88 3.59 -2.52 0.18
N VAL A 89 2.60 -3.03 -0.52
CA VAL A 89 1.22 -3.16 -0.04
C VAL A 89 0.80 -4.60 -0.26
N TYR A 90 0.05 -5.18 0.68
CA TYR A 90 -0.40 -6.56 0.54
C TYR A 90 -1.22 -6.77 -0.75
N ASP A 91 -2.29 -6.00 -0.96
CA ASP A 91 -3.12 -6.05 -2.16
C ASP A 91 -3.74 -4.67 -2.47
N VAL A 92 -4.45 -4.57 -3.60
CA VAL A 92 -5.15 -3.34 -4.02
C VAL A 92 -6.22 -2.91 -3.01
N THR A 93 -6.80 -3.85 -2.27
CA THR A 93 -7.84 -3.59 -1.26
C THR A 93 -7.29 -2.74 -0.13
N ARG A 94 -6.01 -2.87 0.20
CA ARG A 94 -5.38 -2.14 1.31
C ARG A 94 -4.95 -0.75 0.90
N TRP A 95 -4.47 -0.57 -0.33
CA TRP A 95 -4.10 0.75 -0.86
C TRP A 95 -5.29 1.70 -0.99
N GLY A 96 -6.39 1.23 -1.57
CA GLY A 96 -7.51 2.06 -1.97
C GLY A 96 -8.78 1.88 -1.15
N ARG A 97 -9.73 2.80 -1.31
CA ARG A 97 -11.14 2.50 -1.06
C ARG A 97 -11.74 2.01 -2.36
N PHE A 98 -12.35 0.83 -2.36
CA PHE A 98 -13.00 0.31 -3.57
C PHE A 98 -14.13 1.20 -4.09
N GLN A 99 -14.74 2.02 -3.22
CA GLN A 99 -15.78 2.96 -3.61
C GLN A 99 -15.24 4.26 -4.25
N ASP A 100 -13.93 4.55 -4.11
CA ASP A 100 -13.26 5.74 -4.65
C ASP A 100 -11.99 5.30 -5.39
N ILE A 101 -12.21 4.77 -6.60
CA ILE A 101 -11.15 4.28 -7.50
C ILE A 101 -10.23 5.45 -7.92
N ASP A 102 -10.80 6.65 -8.06
CA ASP A 102 -10.08 7.85 -8.46
C ASP A 102 -9.07 8.28 -7.40
N GLU A 103 -9.44 8.23 -6.12
CA GLU A 103 -8.52 8.50 -5.01
C GLU A 103 -7.32 7.53 -4.99
N SER A 104 -7.59 6.24 -5.26
CA SER A 104 -6.54 5.21 -5.27
C SER A 104 -5.55 5.41 -6.42
N ALA A 105 -6.06 5.70 -7.62
CA ALA A 105 -5.25 6.00 -8.80
C ALA A 105 -4.48 7.31 -8.64
N TYR A 106 -5.10 8.33 -8.03
CA TYR A 106 -4.44 9.60 -7.73
C TYR A 106 -3.22 9.42 -6.83
N TYR A 107 -3.31 8.63 -5.75
CA TYR A 107 -2.14 8.39 -4.90
C TYR A 107 -1.06 7.55 -5.59
N GLU A 108 -1.41 6.54 -6.39
CA GLU A 108 -0.40 5.80 -7.18
C GLU A 108 0.32 6.74 -8.16
N TYR A 109 -0.42 7.59 -8.86
CA TYR A 109 0.13 8.60 -9.76
C TYR A 109 1.08 9.55 -9.03
N LEU A 110 0.66 10.03 -7.86
CA LEU A 110 1.44 10.93 -7.02
C LEU A 110 2.75 10.30 -6.56
N CYS A 111 2.74 9.04 -6.13
CA CYS A 111 3.97 8.32 -5.79
C CYS A 111 4.89 8.20 -7.00
N ARG A 112 4.35 7.83 -8.17
CA ARG A 112 5.12 7.64 -9.40
C ARG A 112 5.84 8.92 -9.86
N ILE A 113 5.16 10.07 -9.83
CA ILE A 113 5.80 11.34 -10.21
C ILE A 113 6.85 11.82 -9.21
N ASN A 114 6.85 11.29 -7.99
CA ASN A 114 7.88 11.52 -6.97
C ASN A 114 8.96 10.42 -6.95
N GLY A 115 8.97 9.53 -7.95
CA GLY A 115 9.98 8.47 -8.08
C GLY A 115 9.76 7.26 -7.16
N VAL A 116 8.55 7.08 -6.62
CA VAL A 116 8.20 5.99 -5.71
C VAL A 116 7.21 5.04 -6.36
N ASN A 117 7.54 3.75 -6.42
CA ASN A 117 6.71 2.71 -7.00
C ASN A 117 5.84 2.01 -5.95
N VAL A 118 4.55 1.85 -6.23
CA VAL A 118 3.65 1.04 -5.40
C VAL A 118 3.62 -0.40 -5.94
N ALA A 119 3.94 -1.38 -5.09
CA ALA A 119 3.94 -2.80 -5.43
C ALA A 119 2.94 -3.57 -4.56
N TYR A 120 2.24 -4.52 -5.19
CA TYR A 120 1.23 -5.36 -4.56
C TYR A 120 1.78 -6.78 -4.35
N CYS A 121 2.02 -7.16 -3.09
CA CYS A 121 2.83 -8.33 -2.74
C CYS A 121 2.07 -9.67 -2.79
N ALA A 122 0.75 -9.67 -2.58
CA ALA A 122 -0.09 -10.87 -2.65
C ALA A 122 -0.64 -11.13 -4.06
N GLU A 123 -0.34 -10.26 -5.01
CA GLU A 123 -0.82 -10.32 -6.38
C GLU A 123 0.25 -10.99 -7.26
N VAL A 124 -0.12 -12.07 -7.96
CA VAL A 124 0.78 -12.89 -8.81
C VAL A 124 1.24 -12.16 -10.09
N PHE A 125 0.92 -10.88 -10.23
CA PHE A 125 1.26 -10.09 -11.41
C PHE A 125 2.41 -9.16 -11.06
N GLU A 126 3.49 -9.20 -11.86
CA GLU A 126 4.49 -8.15 -11.82
C GLU A 126 3.79 -6.83 -12.15
N ASN A 127 3.89 -5.84 -11.27
CA ASN A 127 3.43 -4.49 -11.55
C ASN A 127 4.42 -3.80 -12.50
N ASP A 128 4.63 -4.41 -13.66
CA ASP A 128 5.61 -4.07 -14.68
C ASP A 128 5.10 -2.97 -15.64
N GLY A 129 3.86 -2.51 -15.44
CA GLY A 129 3.20 -1.54 -16.31
C GLY A 129 2.66 -2.14 -17.61
N SER A 130 2.66 -3.48 -17.75
CA SER A 130 2.13 -4.13 -18.94
C SER A 130 0.63 -3.87 -19.12
N PRO A 131 0.13 -3.86 -20.38
CA PRO A 131 -1.30 -3.81 -20.68
C PRO A 131 -2.07 -4.94 -19.99
N TYR A 132 -1.44 -6.11 -19.83
CA TYR A 132 -2.00 -7.26 -19.13
C TYR A 132 -2.21 -6.98 -17.64
N ALA A 133 -1.20 -6.45 -16.95
CA ALA A 133 -1.32 -6.02 -15.56
C ALA A 133 -2.43 -4.96 -15.39
N SER A 134 -2.56 -4.04 -16.35
CA SER A 134 -3.60 -3.01 -16.34
C SER A 134 -5.03 -3.58 -16.49
N ILE A 135 -5.23 -4.55 -17.39
CA ILE A 135 -6.52 -5.22 -17.60
C ILE A 135 -6.91 -6.05 -16.37
N ILE A 136 -5.97 -6.82 -15.82
CA ILE A 136 -6.23 -7.64 -14.64
C ILE A 136 -6.54 -6.76 -13.43
N LYS A 137 -5.82 -5.65 -13.24
CA LYS A 137 -6.15 -4.66 -12.22
C LYS A 137 -7.56 -4.09 -12.41
N ALA A 138 -7.96 -3.77 -13.64
CA ALA A 138 -9.31 -3.27 -13.92
C ALA A 138 -10.38 -4.31 -13.56
N LEU A 139 -10.21 -5.57 -13.97
CA LEU A 139 -11.13 -6.67 -13.66
C LEU A 139 -11.24 -6.92 -12.15
N LYS A 140 -10.12 -6.91 -11.43
CA LYS A 140 -10.12 -7.06 -9.97
C LYS A 140 -10.75 -5.87 -9.25
N ARG A 141 -10.54 -4.64 -9.74
CA ARG A 141 -11.21 -3.45 -9.21
C ARG A 141 -12.73 -3.56 -9.34
N ILE A 142 -13.21 -4.07 -10.47
CA ILE A 142 -14.65 -4.32 -10.69
C ILE A 142 -15.15 -5.42 -9.74
N ALA A 143 -14.49 -6.57 -9.69
CA ALA A 143 -14.91 -7.69 -8.85
C ALA A 143 -14.95 -7.35 -7.35
N ALA A 144 -13.98 -6.57 -6.87
CA ALA A 144 -13.96 -6.11 -5.49
C ALA A 144 -14.99 -5.02 -5.20
N ALA A 145 -15.34 -4.18 -6.18
CA ALA A 145 -16.45 -3.25 -6.07
C ALA A 145 -17.79 -3.99 -5.94
N ASP A 146 -17.99 -5.09 -6.69
CA ASP A 146 -19.19 -5.93 -6.59
C ASP A 146 -19.28 -6.67 -5.25
N PHE A 147 -18.16 -7.23 -4.75
CA PHE A 147 -18.12 -7.88 -3.44
C PHE A 147 -18.36 -6.90 -2.27
N SER A 148 -17.87 -5.65 -2.39
CA SER A 148 -18.16 -4.58 -1.42
C SER A 148 -19.63 -4.14 -1.41
N ARG A 149 -20.35 -4.32 -2.53
CA ARG A 149 -21.77 -4.00 -2.65
C ARG A 149 -22.64 -5.10 -2.02
N GLU A 150 -22.31 -6.38 -2.17
CA GLU A 150 -23.03 -7.48 -1.52
C GLU A 150 -22.98 -7.42 0.02
N LEU A 151 -21.83 -7.02 0.59
CA LEU A 151 -21.69 -6.80 2.04
C LEU A 151 -22.54 -5.63 2.55
N SER A 152 -22.81 -4.62 1.72
CA SER A 152 -23.68 -3.49 2.11
C SER A 152 -25.17 -3.86 2.08
N VAL A 153 -25.58 -4.75 1.16
CA VAL A 153 -26.98 -5.23 1.08
C VAL A 153 -27.30 -6.18 2.24
N LYS A 154 -26.35 -7.01 2.69
CA LYS A 154 -26.56 -7.90 3.85
C LYS A 154 -26.66 -7.20 5.20
N VAL A 155 -26.26 -5.93 5.30
CA VAL A 155 -26.43 -5.12 6.54
C VAL A 155 -27.80 -4.44 6.59
N TYR A 156 -28.47 -4.22 5.44
CA TYR A 156 -29.82 -3.64 5.40
C TYR A 156 -30.97 -4.66 5.48
N ALA A 157 -30.69 -5.95 5.34
CA ALA A 157 -31.69 -7.03 5.46
C ALA A 157 -31.72 -7.66 6.86
N ALA A 158 -31.04 -7.06 7.84
CA ALA A 158 -30.94 -7.55 9.22
C ALA A 158 -31.57 -6.60 10.27
N ASP A 159 -32.38 -5.64 9.82
CA ASP A 159 -33.29 -4.83 10.66
C ASP A 159 -34.75 -5.15 10.33
#